data_AF-I8TNY1-F1
#
_entry.id   AF-I8TNY1-F1
#
_cell.length_a   1.000
_cell.length_b   1.000
_cell.length_c   1.000
_cell.angle_alpha   90.00
_cell.angle_beta   90.00
_cell.angle_gamma   90.00
#
_symmetry.space_group_name_H-M   'P 1'
#
loop_
_entity.id
_entity.type
_entity.pdbx_description
1 polymer ?
#
loop_
_entity_poly.entity_id
_entity_poly.type
_entity_poly.pdbx_seq_one_letter_code
_entity_poly.pdbx_strand_id
1 'polypeptide(L)'
;MQTLLMGTRVYQIAPLDDQTTPYAAYAIYQDGAPSRILLYNSEYYTNGTRPSQTFTVNGLTSSSVTAKRLTAPYSTSRVDQGQVPTVAGQTFANETCVIQGDEVIETSTVSSGSATFTLSASEALLVYL
;
A
#
# COMPACT_ATOMS: atom_id res chain seq x y z
N MET A 1 3.41 -31.44 -9.34
CA MET A 1 2.78 -30.66 -10.43
C MET A 1 1.70 -29.80 -9.80
N GLN A 2 1.84 -28.47 -9.81
CA GLN A 2 0.84 -27.55 -9.26
C GLN A 2 -0.29 -27.41 -10.29
N THR A 3 -1.48 -27.88 -9.96
CA THR A 3 -2.68 -27.66 -10.78
C THR A 3 -3.26 -26.30 -10.43
N LEU A 4 -3.23 -25.35 -11.37
CA LEU A 4 -3.98 -24.10 -11.25
C LEU A 4 -5.38 -24.32 -11.83
N LEU A 5 -6.40 -24.14 -10.99
CA LEU A 5 -7.78 -24.01 -11.44
C LEU A 5 -8.02 -22.53 -11.75
N MET A 6 -8.47 -22.21 -12.96
CA MET A 6 -8.99 -20.87 -13.24
C MET A 6 -10.28 -20.70 -12.44
N GLY A 7 -10.21 -19.96 -11.33
CA GLY A 7 -11.40 -19.57 -10.58
C GLY A 7 -12.25 -18.58 -11.39
N THR A 8 -13.53 -18.48 -11.07
CA THR A 8 -14.46 -17.51 -11.69
C THR A 8 -14.26 -16.08 -11.21
N ARG A 9 -13.33 -15.85 -10.26
CA ARG A 9 -13.07 -14.52 -9.70
C ARG A 9 -12.27 -13.68 -10.68
N VAL A 10 -12.78 -12.49 -10.98
CA VAL A 10 -12.12 -11.55 -11.88
C VAL A 10 -11.44 -10.47 -11.04
N TYR A 11 -10.13 -10.35 -11.23
CA TYR A 11 -9.33 -9.27 -10.64
C TYR A 11 -8.88 -8.31 -11.73
N GLN A 12 -9.06 -7.02 -11.50
CA GLN A 12 -8.59 -5.97 -12.38
C GLN A 12 -7.88 -4.89 -11.57
N ILE A 13 -6.80 -4.36 -12.12
CA ILE A 13 -6.11 -3.19 -11.58
C ILE A 13 -6.27 -2.07 -12.59
N ALA A 14 -6.71 -0.90 -12.15
CA ALA A 14 -6.87 0.28 -12.99
C ALA A 14 -6.19 1.49 -12.33
N PRO A 15 -5.43 2.30 -13.10
CA PRO A 15 -4.87 3.55 -12.57
C PRO A 15 -6.01 4.52 -12.23
N LEU A 16 -5.80 5.31 -11.18
CA LEU A 16 -6.69 6.39 -10.73
C LEU A 16 -6.09 7.78 -10.98
N ASP A 17 -4.89 7.83 -11.56
CA ASP A 17 -4.14 9.03 -11.88
C ASP A 17 -3.59 8.99 -13.32
N ASP A 18 -2.96 10.08 -13.75
CA ASP A 18 -2.40 10.22 -15.09
C ASP A 18 -0.97 9.67 -15.25
N GLN A 19 -0.36 9.20 -14.13
CA GLN A 19 0.97 8.60 -14.08
C GLN A 19 2.10 9.54 -14.55
N THR A 20 1.89 10.86 -14.44
CA THR A 20 2.89 11.87 -14.85
C THR A 20 3.81 12.31 -13.71
N THR A 21 3.52 11.90 -12.48
CA THR A 21 4.25 12.29 -11.27
C THR A 21 4.90 11.07 -10.60
N PRO A 22 5.77 11.26 -9.59
CA PRO A 22 6.26 10.16 -8.73
C PRO A 22 5.18 9.56 -7.81
N TYR A 23 3.93 9.96 -7.94
CA TYR A 23 2.81 9.45 -7.18
C TYR A 23 1.94 8.62 -8.09
N ALA A 24 1.44 7.49 -7.58
CA ALA A 24 0.52 6.64 -8.32
C ALA A 24 -0.61 6.18 -7.41
N ALA A 25 -1.79 6.01 -8.00
CA ALA A 25 -2.94 5.43 -7.34
C ALA A 25 -3.59 4.39 -8.23
N TYR A 26 -3.95 3.23 -7.67
CA TYR A 26 -4.60 2.16 -8.42
C TYR A 26 -5.82 1.64 -7.65
N ALA A 27 -6.95 1.49 -8.34
CA ALA A 27 -8.07 0.72 -7.82
C ALA A 27 -7.89 -0.76 -8.19
N ILE A 28 -8.09 -1.63 -7.20
CA ILE A 28 -8.07 -3.07 -7.35
C ILE A 28 -9.52 -3.55 -7.24
N TYR A 29 -10.04 -4.02 -8.35
CA TYR A 29 -11.40 -4.54 -8.46
C TYR A 29 -11.39 -6.05 -8.23
N GLN A 30 -12.42 -6.51 -7.53
CA GLN A 30 -12.76 -7.92 -7.43
C GLN A 30 -14.23 -8.08 -7.84
N ASP A 31 -14.47 -8.93 -8.83
CA ASP A 31 -15.81 -9.25 -9.32
C ASP A 31 -16.60 -7.99 -9.77
N GLY A 32 -15.89 -7.03 -10.36
CA GLY A 32 -16.45 -5.78 -10.90
C GLY A 32 -16.62 -4.64 -9.88
N ALA A 33 -16.35 -4.87 -8.60
CA ALA A 33 -16.43 -3.85 -7.55
C ALA A 33 -15.03 -3.48 -7.01
N PRO A 34 -14.77 -2.20 -6.69
CA PRO A 34 -13.51 -1.80 -6.10
C PRO A 34 -13.40 -2.41 -4.69
N SER A 35 -12.32 -3.15 -4.45
CA SER A 35 -12.08 -3.87 -3.19
C SER A 35 -10.94 -3.29 -2.38
N ARG A 36 -9.97 -2.68 -3.07
CA ARG A 36 -8.79 -2.04 -2.47
C ARG A 36 -8.32 -0.88 -3.33
N ILE A 37 -7.56 0.02 -2.72
CA ILE A 37 -6.80 1.07 -3.41
C ILE A 37 -5.34 0.96 -3.00
N LEU A 38 -4.44 0.96 -3.97
CA LEU A 38 -3.01 1.11 -3.74
C LEU A 38 -2.64 2.57 -3.97
N LEU A 39 -2.09 3.22 -2.94
CA LEU A 39 -1.45 4.53 -3.03
C LEU A 39 0.05 4.33 -2.95
N TYR A 40 0.81 5.02 -3.79
CA TYR A 40 2.25 4.84 -3.87
C TYR A 40 2.96 6.18 -4.02
N ASN A 41 3.92 6.44 -3.14
CA ASN A 41 4.88 7.53 -3.27
C ASN A 41 6.24 6.96 -3.69
N SER A 42 6.57 7.11 -4.98
CA SER A 42 7.81 6.65 -5.58
C SER A 42 8.95 7.68 -5.51
N GLU A 43 8.77 8.79 -4.77
CA GLU A 43 9.87 9.72 -4.56
C GLU A 43 11.08 9.01 -3.95
N TYR A 44 12.25 9.35 -4.48
CA TYR A 44 13.51 8.77 -4.08
C TYR A 44 14.07 9.52 -2.87
N TYR A 45 14.38 8.79 -1.80
CA TYR A 45 14.84 9.31 -0.53
C TYR A 45 15.94 8.42 0.07
N THR A 46 17.08 9.03 0.39
CA THR A 46 18.24 8.35 1.01
C THR A 46 18.80 9.07 2.23
N ASN A 47 18.50 10.36 2.42
CA ASN A 47 18.94 11.16 3.56
C ASN A 47 18.19 12.51 3.62
N GLY A 48 18.37 13.25 4.71
CA GLY A 48 17.83 14.60 4.89
C GLY A 48 16.37 14.59 5.32
N THR A 49 15.62 15.62 4.92
CA THR A 49 14.17 15.68 5.18
C THR A 49 13.44 14.80 4.18
N ARG A 50 12.73 13.78 4.69
CA ARG A 50 11.91 12.88 3.87
C ARG A 50 10.66 13.61 3.37
N PRO A 51 10.46 13.79 2.05
CA PRO A 51 9.25 14.42 1.55
C PRO A 51 8.04 13.51 1.76
N SER A 52 6.85 14.10 1.70
CA SER A 52 5.59 13.41 1.90
C SER A 52 4.50 13.99 1.02
N GLN A 53 3.61 13.12 0.56
CA GLN A 53 2.45 13.48 -0.25
C GLN A 53 1.17 13.08 0.48
N THR A 54 0.18 13.96 0.48
CA THR A 54 -1.17 13.67 0.96
C THR A 54 -2.06 13.30 -0.22
N PHE A 55 -2.64 12.11 -0.15
CA PHE A 55 -3.62 11.58 -1.09
C PHE A 55 -5.02 11.76 -0.50
N THR A 56 -5.96 12.20 -1.33
CA THR A 56 -7.38 12.27 -0.97
C THR A 56 -8.14 11.25 -1.81
N VAL A 57 -8.76 10.28 -1.15
CA VAL A 57 -9.61 9.28 -1.79
C VAL A 57 -11.06 9.67 -1.57
N ASN A 58 -11.81 9.79 -2.65
CA ASN A 58 -13.23 10.14 -2.64
C ASN A 58 -14.11 8.98 -3.13
N GLY A 59 -15.42 9.07 -2.88
CA GLY A 59 -16.38 8.06 -3.32
C GLY A 59 -16.43 6.83 -2.40
N LEU A 60 -15.90 6.95 -1.18
CA LEU A 60 -15.95 5.90 -0.17
C LEU A 60 -17.36 5.80 0.42
N THR A 61 -17.86 4.58 0.58
CA THR A 61 -19.21 4.32 1.10
C THR A 61 -19.23 3.86 2.56
N SER A 62 -18.12 3.30 3.05
CA SER A 62 -17.96 2.91 4.45
C SER A 62 -17.70 4.13 5.34
N SER A 63 -17.99 4.04 6.65
CA SER A 63 -17.67 5.10 7.62
C SER A 63 -16.21 5.11 8.06
N SER A 64 -15.48 4.03 7.77
CA SER A 64 -14.06 3.87 8.04
C SER A 64 -13.46 2.85 7.09
N VAL A 65 -12.18 3.03 6.77
CA VAL A 65 -11.39 2.08 5.99
C VAL A 65 -10.15 1.68 6.77
N THR A 66 -9.64 0.49 6.48
CA THR A 66 -8.39 -0.02 7.04
C THR A 66 -7.30 -0.06 5.99
N ALA A 67 -6.04 0.07 6.39
CA ALA A 67 -4.92 0.05 5.47
C ALA A 67 -3.70 -0.68 6.02
N LYS A 68 -2.87 -1.17 5.10
CA LYS A 68 -1.57 -1.82 5.37
C LYS A 68 -0.47 -1.06 4.64
N ARG A 69 0.56 -0.64 5.37
CA ARG A 69 1.66 0.17 4.83
C ARG A 69 2.89 -0.68 4.52
N LEU A 70 3.44 -0.49 3.33
CA LEU A 70 4.81 -0.85 3.00
C LEU A 70 5.69 0.38 3.27
N THR A 71 6.69 0.23 4.13
CA THR A 71 7.66 1.29 4.41
C THR A 71 9.04 0.73 4.71
N ALA A 72 10.05 1.56 4.50
CA ALA A 72 11.44 1.30 4.85
C ALA A 72 12.12 2.64 5.20
N PRO A 73 13.32 2.62 5.83
CA PRO A 73 14.07 3.83 6.12
C PRO A 73 14.40 4.69 4.88
N TYR A 74 14.76 4.04 3.76
CA TYR A 74 15.22 4.67 2.51
C TYR A 74 14.72 3.91 1.27
N SER A 75 14.74 4.55 0.10
CA SER A 75 14.48 3.88 -1.19
C SER A 75 15.45 2.73 -1.47
N THR A 76 16.67 2.84 -0.97
CA THR A 76 17.75 1.86 -1.16
C THR A 76 17.88 0.88 -0.01
N SER A 77 16.85 0.76 0.85
CA SER A 77 16.91 -0.12 2.01
C SER A 77 17.14 -1.58 1.60
N ARG A 78 18.07 -2.21 2.29
CA ARG A 78 18.56 -3.56 2.06
C ARG A 78 18.61 -4.33 3.38
N VAL A 79 17.98 -5.50 3.38
CA VAL A 79 17.97 -6.39 4.55
C VAL A 79 19.37 -6.86 4.91
N ASP A 80 20.23 -7.12 3.92
CA ASP A 80 21.62 -7.55 4.15
C ASP A 80 22.53 -6.45 4.75
N GLN A 81 22.07 -5.19 4.75
CA GLN A 81 22.75 -4.07 5.41
C GLN A 81 22.06 -3.67 6.73
N GLY A 82 21.18 -4.53 7.26
CA GLY A 82 20.50 -4.31 8.53
C GLY A 82 19.34 -3.30 8.46
N GLN A 83 18.96 -2.83 7.27
CA GLN A 83 17.73 -2.04 7.13
C GLN A 83 16.53 -2.98 7.02
N VAL A 84 15.39 -2.57 7.58
CA VAL A 84 14.25 -3.47 7.76
C VAL A 84 13.01 -2.86 7.10
N PRO A 85 12.79 -3.10 5.80
CA PRO A 85 11.50 -2.83 5.18
C PRO A 85 10.41 -3.67 5.85
N THR A 86 9.21 -3.12 5.99
CA THR A 86 8.08 -3.79 6.62
C THR A 86 6.82 -3.66 5.77
N VAL A 87 5.94 -4.65 5.86
CA VAL A 87 4.56 -4.57 5.36
C VAL A 87 3.64 -4.72 6.56
N ALA A 88 2.80 -3.72 6.83
CA ALA A 88 1.96 -3.66 8.03
C ALA A 88 2.77 -3.88 9.32
N GLY A 89 3.96 -3.30 9.42
CA GLY A 89 4.85 -3.46 10.58
C GLY A 89 5.54 -4.83 10.69
N GLN A 90 5.20 -5.78 9.82
CA GLN A 90 5.76 -7.12 9.84
C GLN A 90 6.95 -7.27 8.89
N THR A 91 7.82 -8.22 9.23
CA THR A 91 8.95 -8.66 8.41
C THR A 91 8.80 -10.13 8.04
N PHE A 92 9.69 -10.60 7.17
CA PHE A 92 9.76 -12.01 6.78
C PHE A 92 11.13 -12.54 7.18
N ALA A 93 11.15 -13.64 7.92
CA ALA A 93 12.38 -14.29 8.32
C ALA A 93 13.19 -14.69 7.08
N ASN A 94 14.50 -14.48 7.14
CA ASN A 94 15.43 -14.96 6.12
C ASN A 94 15.24 -16.48 5.94
N GLU A 95 15.41 -16.96 4.71
CA GLU A 95 15.32 -18.38 4.28
C GLU A 95 13.93 -19.01 4.35
N THR A 96 13.18 -18.80 5.44
CA THR A 96 11.89 -19.48 5.67
C THR A 96 10.68 -18.66 5.24
N CYS A 97 10.86 -17.35 5.05
CA CYS A 97 9.78 -16.39 4.77
C CYS A 97 8.65 -16.40 5.82
N VAL A 98 8.90 -16.93 7.03
CA VAL A 98 7.93 -16.90 8.13
C VAL A 98 7.73 -15.45 8.57
N ILE A 99 6.48 -15.04 8.70
CA ILE A 99 6.12 -13.69 9.14
C ILE A 99 6.58 -13.48 10.58
N GLN A 100 7.17 -12.31 10.86
CA GLN A 100 7.64 -11.91 12.18
C GLN A 100 7.06 -10.54 12.56
N GLY A 101 6.87 -10.33 13.86
CA GLY A 101 6.30 -9.11 14.40
C GLY A 101 4.77 -9.08 14.35
N ASP A 102 4.21 -8.06 15.00
CA ASP A 102 2.77 -7.85 15.05
C ASP A 102 2.27 -7.08 13.83
N GLU A 103 1.09 -7.47 13.34
CA GLU A 103 0.44 -6.75 12.25
C GLU A 103 -0.09 -5.41 12.75
N VAL A 104 0.32 -4.34 12.08
CA VAL A 104 -0.16 -2.97 12.28
C VAL A 104 -1.15 -2.64 11.18
N ILE A 105 -2.42 -2.48 11.58
CA ILE A 105 -3.50 -2.03 10.71
C ILE A 105 -3.78 -0.56 11.00
N GLU A 106 -3.64 0.28 9.97
CA GLU A 106 -4.03 1.68 10.04
C GLU A 106 -5.54 1.80 9.83
N THR A 107 -6.20 2.65 10.60
CA THR A 107 -7.64 2.93 10.43
C THR A 107 -7.83 4.41 10.16
N SER A 108 -8.64 4.72 9.15
CA SER A 108 -8.98 6.09 8.78
C SER A 108 -10.50 6.25 8.75
N THR A 109 -10.98 7.28 9.45
CA THR A 109 -12.39 7.67 9.39
C THR A 109 -12.70 8.25 8.01
N VAL A 110 -13.83 7.85 7.45
CA VAL A 110 -14.37 8.43 6.22
C VAL A 110 -15.36 9.52 6.60
N SER A 111 -15.14 10.73 6.09
CA SER A 111 -16.02 11.87 6.29
C SER A 111 -16.55 12.35 4.95
N SER A 112 -17.87 12.44 4.82
CA SER A 112 -18.54 12.86 3.56
C SER A 112 -18.09 12.04 2.33
N GLY A 113 -17.85 10.75 2.52
CA GLY A 113 -17.37 9.84 1.47
C GLY A 113 -15.91 10.05 1.05
N SER A 114 -15.10 10.70 1.90
CA SER A 114 -13.69 10.99 1.65
C SER A 114 -12.80 10.58 2.82
N ALA A 115 -11.57 10.15 2.52
CA ALA A 115 -10.50 9.94 3.50
C ALA A 115 -9.16 10.41 2.93
N THR A 116 -8.28 10.90 3.81
CA THR A 116 -6.94 11.38 3.45
C THR A 116 -5.85 10.49 4.02
N PHE A 117 -4.79 10.30 3.25
CA PHE A 117 -3.65 9.47 3.62
C PHE A 117 -2.35 10.19 3.29
N THR A 118 -1.46 10.32 4.27
CA THR A 118 -0.12 10.87 4.03
C THR A 118 0.89 9.74 3.92
N LEU A 119 1.64 9.74 2.81
CA LEU A 119 2.70 8.79 2.53
C LEU A 119 4.00 9.55 2.37
N SER A 120 5.01 9.15 3.12
CA SER A 120 6.38 9.62 2.91
C SER A 120 6.96 9.01 1.63
N ALA A 121 8.03 9.61 1.10
CA ALA A 121 8.80 9.07 -0.01
C ALA A 121 9.19 7.61 0.22
N SER A 122 9.05 6.74 -0.79
CA SER A 122 9.31 5.30 -0.67
C SER A 122 8.35 4.55 0.26
N GLU A 123 7.11 4.99 0.32
CA GLU A 123 6.02 4.27 0.98
C GLU A 123 4.93 3.90 -0.02
N ALA A 124 4.25 2.79 0.27
CA ALA A 124 2.99 2.44 -0.37
C ALA A 124 1.95 2.09 0.70
N LEU A 125 0.69 2.36 0.42
CA LEU A 125 -0.42 2.10 1.32
C LEU A 125 -1.52 1.33 0.57
N LEU A 126 -1.83 0.13 1.03
CA LEU A 126 -2.94 -0.66 0.51
C LEU A 126 -4.16 -0.44 1.41
N VAL A 127 -5.11 0.34 0.92
CA VAL A 127 -6.38 0.65 1.58
C VAL A 127 -7.42 -0.39 1.20
N TYR A 128 -8.19 -0.88 2.17
CA TYR A 128 -9.26 -1.87 2.00
C TYR A 128 -10.61 -1.14 2.07
N LEU A 129 -11.47 -1.39 1.08
CA LEU A 129 -12.74 -0.70 0.88
C LEU A 129 -13.93 -1.49 1.43
#